data_AF-A0A1A2FRG1-F1
#
_entry.id   AF-A0A1A2FRG1-F1
#
_cell.length_a   1.000
_cell.length_b   1.000
_cell.length_c   1.000
_cell.angle_alpha   90.00
_cell.angle_beta   90.00
_cell.angle_gamma   90.00
#
_symmetry.space_group_name_H-M   'P 1'
#
loop_
_entity.id
_entity.type
_entity.pdbx_description
1 polymer ?
#
loop_
_entity_poly.entity_id
_entity_poly.type
_entity_poly.pdbx_seq_one_letter_code
_entity_poly.pdbx_strand_id
1 'polypeptide(L)'
;MTTTPLAGRDVTRQAAYRVAAMLMGTGTIHFLAPKPFDTIVPAELPGDARLYTYASGAAEIAIGALLVPRRTRRRAALAAVLLFIGVFPANVNMVRLWWGKPLPMRIAALTRLPLQVPTITTALKIRRNS
;
A
#
# COMPACT_ATOMS: atom_id res chain seq x y z
N MET A 1 28.49 -6.47 15.57
CA MET A 1 28.15 -6.75 14.15
C MET A 1 27.11 -7.88 14.13
N THR A 2 25.82 -7.58 14.05
CA THR A 2 24.76 -8.61 13.99
C THR A 2 24.65 -9.11 12.56
N THR A 3 25.34 -10.20 12.24
CA THR A 3 25.20 -10.89 10.96
C THR A 3 23.84 -11.58 10.92
N THR A 4 22.85 -10.96 10.26
CA THR A 4 21.58 -11.64 9.97
C THR A 4 21.87 -12.93 9.21
N PRO A 5 21.35 -14.10 9.65
CA PRO A 5 21.53 -15.37 8.95
C PRO A 5 21.07 -15.28 7.49
N LEU A 6 21.71 -16.01 6.58
CA LEU A 6 21.39 -16.00 5.13
C LEU A 6 19.90 -16.25 4.86
N ALA A 7 19.30 -17.22 5.55
CA ALA A 7 17.87 -17.50 5.46
C ALA A 7 16.98 -16.28 5.82
N GLY A 8 17.36 -15.50 6.84
CA GLY A 8 16.64 -14.27 7.22
C GLY A 8 16.75 -13.15 6.19
N ARG A 9 17.87 -13.09 5.46
CA ARG A 9 18.08 -12.16 4.35
C ARG A 9 17.21 -12.51 3.14
N ASP A 10 17.06 -13.80 2.85
CA ASP A 10 16.25 -14.27 1.72
C ASP A 10 14.75 -14.05 1.96
N VAL A 11 14.26 -14.35 3.16
CA VAL A 11 12.86 -14.05 3.54
C VAL A 11 12.57 -12.54 3.43
N THR A 12 13.47 -11.70 3.92
CA THR A 12 13.32 -10.24 3.83
C THR A 12 13.32 -9.76 2.38
N ARG A 13 14.18 -10.33 1.53
CA ARG A 13 14.22 -10.02 0.09
C ARG A 13 12.94 -10.45 -0.62
N GLN A 14 12.46 -11.67 -0.38
CA GLN A 14 11.22 -12.17 -0.96
C GLN A 14 10.01 -11.31 -0.54
N ALA A 15 9.91 -10.96 0.74
CA ALA A 15 8.88 -10.07 1.24
C ALA A 15 8.94 -8.69 0.55
N ALA A 16 10.15 -8.12 0.40
CA ALA A 16 10.33 -6.85 -0.30
C ALA A 16 9.88 -6.91 -1.76
N TYR A 17 10.17 -8.00 -2.48
CA TYR A 17 9.73 -8.16 -3.86
C TYR A 17 8.22 -8.37 -3.99
N ARG A 18 7.60 -9.09 -3.05
CA ARG A 18 6.13 -9.24 -3.03
C ARG A 18 5.44 -7.90 -2.78
N VAL A 19 5.91 -7.12 -1.82
CA VAL A 19 5.39 -5.77 -1.56
C VAL A 19 5.65 -4.84 -2.75
N ALA A 20 6.83 -4.93 -3.38
CA ALA A 20 7.14 -4.16 -4.58
C ALA A 20 6.20 -4.48 -5.74
N ALA A 21 6.01 -5.77 -6.04
CA ALA A 21 5.09 -6.21 -7.10
C ALA A 21 3.65 -5.77 -6.82
N MET A 22 3.20 -5.90 -5.57
CA MET A 22 1.88 -5.44 -5.15
C MET A 22 1.72 -3.93 -5.39
N LEU A 23 2.65 -3.10 -4.89
CA LEU A 23 2.60 -1.64 -5.04
C LEU A 23 2.68 -1.19 -6.50
N MET A 24 3.58 -1.78 -7.30
CA MET A 24 3.67 -1.45 -8.71
C MET A 24 2.41 -1.86 -9.48
N GLY A 25 1.83 -3.01 -9.14
CA GLY A 25 0.55 -3.46 -9.69
C GLY A 25 -0.61 -2.53 -9.33
N THR A 26 -0.81 -2.24 -8.04
CA THR A 26 -1.88 -1.33 -7.58
C THR A 26 -1.68 0.08 -8.14
N GLY A 27 -0.45 0.59 -8.11
CA GLY A 27 -0.13 1.91 -8.66
C GLY A 27 -0.42 2.03 -10.15
N THR A 28 -0.12 0.98 -10.92
CA THR A 28 -0.49 0.93 -12.35
C THR A 28 -2.01 0.97 -12.54
N ILE A 29 -2.76 0.25 -11.71
CA ILE A 29 -4.23 0.24 -11.75
C ILE A 29 -4.82 1.63 -11.46
N HIS A 30 -4.20 2.45 -10.61
CA HIS A 30 -4.66 3.83 -10.38
C HIS A 30 -4.64 4.67 -11.67
N PHE A 31 -3.71 4.42 -12.60
CA PHE A 31 -3.67 5.12 -13.89
C PHE A 31 -4.62 4.50 -14.91
N LEU A 32 -4.71 3.17 -14.96
CA LEU A 32 -5.55 2.46 -15.94
C LEU A 32 -7.05 2.54 -15.63
N ALA A 33 -7.40 2.48 -14.35
CA ALA A 33 -8.79 2.47 -13.87
C ALA A 33 -8.91 3.34 -12.60
N PRO A 34 -8.82 4.68 -12.71
CA PRO A 34 -8.84 5.59 -11.55
C PRO A 34 -10.21 5.67 -10.87
N LYS A 35 -11.31 5.55 -11.62
CA LYS A 35 -12.67 5.86 -11.14
C LYS A 35 -13.05 5.15 -9.83
N PRO A 36 -12.78 3.85 -9.63
CA PRO A 36 -13.05 3.19 -8.35
C PRO A 36 -12.30 3.80 -7.17
N PHE A 37 -11.06 4.27 -7.38
CA PHE A 37 -10.24 4.90 -6.35
C PHE A 37 -10.72 6.32 -6.05
N ASP A 38 -11.07 7.09 -7.09
CA ASP A 38 -11.65 8.43 -6.92
C ASP A 38 -12.88 8.39 -6.00
N THR A 39 -13.75 7.39 -6.18
CA THR A 39 -15.00 7.28 -5.43
C THR A 39 -14.83 6.98 -3.94
N ILE A 40 -13.65 6.53 -3.52
CA ILE A 40 -13.38 6.21 -2.11
C ILE A 40 -12.57 7.29 -1.40
N VAL A 41 -12.03 8.28 -2.15
CA VAL A 41 -11.36 9.44 -1.56
C VAL A 41 -12.36 10.18 -0.66
N PRO A 42 -12.01 10.46 0.61
CA PRO A 42 -12.86 11.23 1.52
C PRO A 42 -13.19 12.61 0.92
N ALA A 43 -14.47 12.98 0.91
CA ALA A 43 -14.94 14.27 0.39
C ALA A 43 -14.45 15.46 1.24
N GLU A 44 -13.99 15.18 2.46
CA GLU A 44 -13.41 16.13 3.39
C GLU A 44 -11.98 16.58 2.99
N LEU A 45 -11.34 15.89 2.03
CA LEU A 45 -10.04 16.30 1.51
C LEU A 45 -10.19 17.44 0.49
N PRO A 46 -9.37 18.50 0.58
CA PRO A 46 -9.45 19.62 -0.35
C PRO A 46 -8.93 19.25 -1.75
N GLY A 47 -9.62 19.66 -2.80
CA GLY A 47 -9.17 19.50 -4.18
C GLY A 47 -9.81 18.31 -4.90
N ASP A 48 -9.17 17.86 -5.97
CA ASP A 48 -9.72 16.82 -6.86
C ASP A 48 -9.31 15.42 -6.40
N ALA A 49 -10.30 14.53 -6.21
CA ALA A 49 -10.08 13.12 -5.93
C ALA A 49 -9.16 12.45 -6.96
N ARG A 50 -9.25 12.85 -8.23
CA ARG A 50 -8.39 12.31 -9.29
C ARG A 50 -6.92 12.62 -9.07
N LEU A 51 -6.61 13.81 -8.53
CA LEU A 51 -5.24 14.19 -8.21
C LEU A 51 -4.68 13.26 -7.13
N TYR A 52 -5.46 12.99 -6.09
CA TYR A 52 -5.06 12.05 -5.03
C TYR A 52 -4.84 10.64 -5.57
N THR A 53 -5.73 10.13 -6.43
CA THR A 53 -5.59 8.82 -7.09
C THR A 53 -4.29 8.70 -7.89
N TYR A 54 -3.94 9.71 -8.69
CA TYR A 54 -2.70 9.67 -9.46
C TYR A 54 -1.46 9.90 -8.60
N ALA A 55 -1.53 10.79 -7.61
CA ALA A 55 -0.42 11.02 -6.68
C ALA A 55 -0.09 9.76 -5.87
N SER A 56 -1.12 9.06 -5.35
CA SER A 56 -0.93 7.78 -4.66
C SER A 56 -0.41 6.71 -5.60
N GLY A 57 -0.93 6.60 -6.82
CA GLY A 57 -0.45 5.64 -7.82
C GLY A 57 1.02 5.87 -8.20
N ALA A 58 1.44 7.12 -8.39
CA ALA A 58 2.85 7.46 -8.64
C ALA A 58 3.74 7.11 -7.44
N ALA A 59 3.28 7.41 -6.22
CA ALA A 59 3.98 7.08 -4.99
C ALA A 59 4.15 5.55 -4.83
N GLU A 60 3.09 4.78 -5.08
CA GLU A 60 3.12 3.32 -5.04
C GLU A 60 4.17 2.73 -6.01
N ILE A 61 4.16 3.16 -7.28
CA ILE A 61 5.13 2.69 -8.28
C ILE A 61 6.56 3.05 -7.86
N ALA A 62 6.78 4.30 -7.43
CA ALA A 62 8.11 4.76 -7.01
C ALA A 62 8.62 3.98 -5.79
N ILE A 63 7.78 3.78 -4.77
CA ILE A 63 8.12 3.01 -3.58
C ILE A 63 8.39 1.55 -3.94
N GLY A 64 7.56 0.95 -4.79
CA GLY A 64 7.73 -0.41 -5.27
C GLY A 64 9.07 -0.61 -6.00
N ALA A 65 9.41 0.29 -6.92
CA ALA A 65 10.69 0.28 -7.60
C ALA A 65 11.87 0.42 -6.61
N LEU A 66 11.76 1.31 -5.62
CA LEU A 66 12.81 1.55 -4.62
C LEU A 66 12.94 0.43 -3.58
N LEU A 67 11.97 -0.48 -3.45
CA LEU A 67 12.08 -1.67 -2.60
C LEU A 67 13.01 -2.75 -3.19
N VAL A 68 13.22 -2.74 -4.52
CA VAL A 68 14.02 -3.75 -5.22
C VAL A 68 15.51 -3.63 -4.84
N PRO A 69 16.18 -2.47 -5.01
CA PRO A 69 17.59 -2.32 -4.64
C PRO A 69 17.78 -2.38 -3.13
N ARG A 70 18.78 -3.16 -2.68
CA ARG A 70 19.10 -3.29 -1.24
C ARG A 70 19.42 -1.94 -0.58
N ARG A 71 20.09 -1.03 -1.32
CA ARG A 71 20.55 0.27 -0.81
C ARG A 71 19.38 1.20 -0.41
N THR A 72 18.26 1.12 -1.12
CA THR A 72 17.10 2.01 -0.92
C THR A 72 15.98 1.37 -0.12
N ARG A 73 15.97 0.04 -0.03
CA ARG A 73 14.88 -0.77 0.56
C ARG A 73 14.45 -0.32 1.95
N ARG A 74 15.39 0.01 2.84
CA ARG A 74 15.04 0.45 4.20
C ARG A 74 14.22 1.74 4.22
N ARG A 75 14.59 2.72 3.38
CA ARG A 75 13.86 3.98 3.24
C ARG A 75 12.54 3.78 2.50
N ALA A 76 12.55 2.99 1.43
CA ALA A 76 11.35 2.64 0.68
C ALA A 76 10.32 1.90 1.54
N ALA A 77 10.75 0.99 2.41
CA ALA A 77 9.86 0.28 3.33
C ALA A 77 9.23 1.22 4.37
N LEU A 78 9.97 2.24 4.83
CA LEU A 78 9.37 3.29 5.67
C LEU A 78 8.34 4.11 4.90
N ALA A 79 8.66 4.51 3.66
CA ALA A 79 7.72 5.22 2.80
C ALA A 79 6.45 4.39 2.53
N ALA A 80 6.58 3.07 2.33
CA ALA A 80 5.45 2.16 2.21
C ALA A 80 4.56 2.16 3.46
N VAL A 81 5.16 2.14 4.67
CA VAL A 81 4.40 2.27 5.93
C VAL A 81 3.61 3.57 5.96
N LEU A 82 4.25 4.70 5.65
CA LEU A 82 3.61 6.01 5.64
C LEU A 82 2.48 6.08 4.61
N LEU A 83 2.70 5.52 3.41
CA LEU A 83 1.67 5.41 2.38
C LEU A 83 0.48 4.58 2.87
N PHE A 84 0.72 3.40 3.45
CA PHE A 84 -0.35 2.55 3.97
C PHE A 84 -1.14 3.24 5.08
N ILE A 85 -0.50 4.02 5.94
CA ILE A 85 -1.21 4.83 6.93
C ILE A 85 -2.02 5.94 6.23
N GLY A 86 -1.42 6.62 5.25
CA GLY A 86 -2.06 7.71 4.50
C GLY A 86 -3.31 7.29 3.71
N VAL A 87 -3.37 6.05 3.21
CA VAL A 87 -4.56 5.53 2.50
C VAL A 87 -5.60 4.88 3.42
N PHE A 88 -5.31 4.73 4.72
CA PHE A 88 -6.25 4.17 5.70
C PHE A 88 -7.60 4.92 5.74
N PRO A 89 -7.64 6.27 5.75
CA PRO A 89 -8.90 7.01 5.72
C PRO A 89 -9.77 6.68 4.49
N ALA A 90 -9.17 6.46 3.31
CA ALA A 90 -9.91 6.07 2.11
C ALA A 90 -10.52 4.67 2.24
N ASN A 91 -9.83 3.71 2.86
CA ASN A 91 -10.39 2.38 3.13
C ASN A 91 -11.55 2.43 4.14
N VAL A 92 -11.45 3.28 5.17
CA VAL A 92 -12.56 3.50 6.12
C VAL A 92 -13.75 4.15 5.41
N ASN A 93 -13.51 5.16 4.59
CA ASN A 93 -14.55 5.82 3.81
C ASN A 93 -15.22 4.85 2.82
N MET A 94 -14.47 3.92 2.24
CA MET A 94 -15.03 2.85 1.39
C MET A 94 -16.05 1.99 2.15
N VAL A 95 -15.79 1.63 3.41
CA VAL A 95 -16.77 0.89 4.25
C VAL A 95 -18.03 1.71 4.48
N ARG A 96 -17.89 3.01 4.78
CA ARG A 96 -19.02 3.94 4.95
C ARG A 96 -19.87 4.00 3.68
N LEU A 97 -19.24 4.19 2.51
CA LEU A 97 -19.93 4.32 1.22
C LEU A 97 -20.55 3.01 0.71
N TRP A 98 -19.95 1.87 1.06
CA TRP A 98 -20.34 0.56 0.53
C TRP A 98 -21.24 -0.23 1.49
N TRP A 99 -21.66 0.37 2.60
CA TRP A 99 -22.48 -0.31 3.62
C TRP A 99 -23.83 -0.79 3.07
N GLY A 100 -24.45 -0.01 2.18
CA GLY A 100 -25.70 -0.35 1.50
C GLY A 100 -25.54 -1.10 0.16
N LYS A 101 -24.31 -1.44 -0.25
CA LYS A 101 -24.04 -2.15 -1.51
C LYS A 101 -24.19 -3.67 -1.32
N PRO A 102 -24.27 -4.46 -2.43
CA PRO A 102 -24.36 -5.92 -2.35
C PRO A 102 -23.28 -6.53 -1.46
N LEU A 103 -23.64 -7.64 -0.80
CA LEU A 103 -22.81 -8.32 0.19
C LEU A 103 -21.34 -8.52 -0.24
N PRO A 104 -21.02 -8.94 -1.50
CA PRO A 104 -19.63 -9.11 -1.92
C PRO A 104 -18.81 -7.81 -1.86
N MET A 105 -19.39 -6.67 -2.24
CA MET A 105 -18.72 -5.36 -2.16
C MET A 105 -18.49 -4.97 -0.70
N ARG A 106 -19.51 -5.14 0.15
CA ARG A 106 -19.38 -4.83 1.59
C ARG A 106 -18.31 -5.67 2.27
N ILE A 107 -18.24 -6.97 1.96
CA ILE A 107 -17.17 -7.85 2.45
C ILE A 107 -15.80 -7.39 1.92
N ALA A 108 -15.70 -7.04 0.64
CA ALA A 108 -14.46 -6.50 0.07
C ALA A 108 -14.01 -5.21 0.79
N ALA A 109 -14.93 -4.34 1.18
CA ALA A 109 -14.59 -3.15 1.97
C ALA A 109 -14.15 -3.48 3.38
N LEU A 110 -14.89 -4.35 4.07
CA LEU A 110 -14.56 -4.75 5.44
C LEU A 110 -13.23 -5.48 5.53
N THR A 111 -12.89 -6.30 4.54
CA THR A 111 -11.62 -7.06 4.51
C THR A 111 -10.38 -6.16 4.34
N ARG A 112 -10.51 -4.99 3.72
CA ARG A 112 -9.38 -4.06 3.56
C ARG A 112 -8.85 -3.51 4.88
N LEU A 113 -9.72 -3.30 5.87
CA LEU A 113 -9.32 -2.77 7.18
C LEU A 113 -8.36 -3.70 7.94
N PRO A 114 -8.68 -4.98 8.20
CA PRO A 114 -7.76 -5.90 8.88
C PRO A 114 -6.53 -6.22 8.02
N LEU A 115 -6.65 -6.25 6.69
CA LEU A 115 -5.50 -6.47 5.78
C LEU A 115 -4.43 -5.36 5.86
N GLN A 116 -4.76 -4.21 6.44
CA GLN A 116 -3.80 -3.13 6.66
C GLN A 116 -2.75 -3.48 7.72
N VAL A 117 -3.09 -4.34 8.69
CA VAL A 117 -2.15 -4.75 9.75
C VAL A 117 -1.02 -5.65 9.19
N PRO A 118 -1.29 -6.72 8.41
CA PRO A 118 -0.24 -7.50 7.76
C PRO A 118 0.64 -6.69 6.81
N THR A 119 0.09 -5.75 6.05
CA THR A 119 0.85 -4.95 5.08
C THR A 119 1.82 -3.99 5.78
N ILE A 120 1.35 -3.25 6.80
CA ILE A 120 2.19 -2.37 7.62
C ILE A 120 3.26 -3.16 8.38
N THR A 121 2.88 -4.26 9.04
CA THR A 121 3.84 -5.08 9.81
C THR A 121 4.89 -5.72 8.92
N THR A 122 4.53 -6.14 7.69
CA THR A 122 5.48 -6.66 6.70
C THR A 122 6.46 -5.58 6.26
N ALA A 123 5.98 -4.37 5.96
CA ALA A 123 6.85 -3.25 5.61
C ALA A 123 7.80 -2.85 6.77
N LEU A 124 7.32 -2.85 8.01
CA LEU A 124 8.17 -2.64 9.19
C LEU A 124 9.24 -3.73 9.37
N LYS A 125 8.90 -5.00 9.12
CA LYS A 125 9.85 -6.11 9.13
C LYS A 125 10.92 -5.93 8.05
N ILE A 126 10.51 -5.56 6.83
CA ILE A 126 11.45 -5.27 5.73
C ILE A 126 12.40 -4.14 6.13
N ARG A 127 11.88 -3.04 6.68
CA ARG A 127 12.68 -1.90 7.15
C ARG A 127 13.69 -2.32 8.22
N ARG A 128 13.31 -3.16 9.18
CA ARG A 128 14.19 -3.57 10.29
C ARG A 128 15.34 -4.47 9.83
N ASN A 129 15.10 -5.29 8.81
CA ASN A 129 16.01 -6.35 8.38
C ASN A 129 16.78 -6.01 7.07
N SER A 130 16.65 -4.78 6.57
CA SER A 130 17.35 -4.27 5.37
C SER A 130 18.48 -3.33 5.74
#